data_AF-A0A9E3L9N7-F1
#
_entry.id   AF-A0A9E3L9N7-F1
#
_cell.length_a   1.000
_cell.length_b   1.000
_cell.length_c   1.000
_cell.angle_alpha   90.00
_cell.angle_beta   90.00
_cell.angle_gamma   90.00
#
_symmetry.space_group_name_H-M   'P 1'
#
loop_
_entity.id
_entity.type
_entity.pdbx_description
1 polymer ?
#
loop_
_entity_poly.entity_id
_entity_poly.type
_entity_poly.pdbx_seq_one_letter_code
_entity_poly.pdbx_strand_id
1 'polypeptide(L)'
;MKISELRTLLERMSPDDTKRVLVEIYRALPPKTREGLGIDELLNNPTAAGSRTKQAKAQAQPVDIDALAAELEQFLSDAYAQNYFAPNRHVPKSERPKWRFKAKRFFKEINAAVSDRTNLEQASDLLERLYRMLCYACDYALFNTNDAFQSVGITQTEFLDAVLGLKAEHLELHEFIGEGLRLVIDSELSRETLGSYLARVLINRLRTPESLEQAIEQAAGLYARPDPVSEEAPGRRAWDGAQAYHSREQRNRLAEFGFLAYAKLSDYEKAIGFLRLHYAATNQEVLLYVVLDWLRAFGQKALWMREYEQAIQTGIEPRQSLSQAYHRLKAHGELPNYY
;
A
#
# COMPACT_ATOMS: atom_id res chain seq x y z
N MET A 1 15.05 11.83 16.69
CA MET A 1 15.39 11.72 18.12
C MET A 1 14.47 10.70 18.77
N LYS A 2 15.02 9.70 19.46
CA LYS A 2 14.25 8.68 20.19
C LYS A 2 13.68 9.27 21.49
N ILE A 3 12.64 8.63 22.06
CA ILE A 3 12.06 9.06 23.35
C ILE A 3 13.12 9.02 24.48
N SER A 4 14.02 8.04 24.45
CA SER A 4 15.13 7.95 25.40
C SER A 4 16.07 9.15 25.32
N GLU A 5 16.44 9.56 24.10
CA GLU A 5 17.29 10.73 23.85
C GLU A 5 16.61 12.04 24.29
N LEU A 6 15.30 12.17 24.04
CA LEU A 6 14.51 13.32 24.49
C LEU A 6 14.47 13.42 26.02
N ARG A 7 14.30 12.29 26.73
CA ARG A 7 14.33 12.26 28.20
C ARG A 7 15.67 12.74 28.75
N THR A 8 16.77 12.22 28.22
CA THR A 8 18.12 12.65 28.61
C THR A 8 18.35 14.15 28.33
N LEU A 9 17.79 14.68 27.24
CA LEU A 9 17.88 16.09 26.91
C LEU A 9 17.08 16.94 27.91
N LEU A 10 15.84 16.56 28.22
CA LEU A 10 14.97 17.26 29.17
C LEU A 10 15.53 17.23 30.61
N GLU A 11 16.19 16.14 31.01
CA GLU A 11 16.87 16.03 32.32
C GLU A 11 18.03 17.01 32.49
N ARG A 12 18.66 17.43 31.38
CA ARG A 12 19.77 18.39 31.37
C ARG A 12 19.31 19.85 31.33
N MET A 13 18.03 20.09 31.06
CA MET A 13 17.48 21.44 30.96
C MET A 13 17.08 21.97 32.34
N SER A 14 17.19 23.28 32.52
CA SER A 14 16.62 23.93 33.70
C SER A 14 15.08 23.83 33.66
N PRO A 15 14.39 23.87 34.82
CA PRO A 15 12.93 23.88 34.85
C PRO A 15 12.31 25.04 34.05
N ASP A 16 12.96 26.19 34.01
CA ASP A 16 12.45 27.36 33.29
C ASP A 16 12.67 27.27 31.78
N ASP A 17 13.78 26.69 31.32
CA ASP A 17 13.98 26.41 29.91
C ASP A 17 13.01 25.32 29.41
N THR A 18 12.72 24.33 30.26
CA THR A 18 11.73 23.29 29.96
C THR A 18 10.33 23.90 29.76
N LYS A 19 9.91 24.83 30.63
CA LYS A 19 8.64 25.56 30.47
C LYS A 19 8.60 26.37 29.17
N ARG A 20 9.69 27.07 28.84
CA ARG A 20 9.79 27.85 27.59
C ARG A 20 9.65 26.98 26.36
N VAL A 21 10.35 25.85 26.32
CA VAL A 21 10.24 24.89 25.21
C VAL A 21 8.83 24.34 25.10
N LEU A 22 8.19 23.98 26.21
CA LEU A 22 6.81 23.47 26.21
C LEU A 22 5.82 24.49 25.66
N VAL A 23 5.97 25.78 26.00
CA VAL A 23 5.12 26.86 25.50
C VAL A 23 5.30 27.06 23.99
N GLU A 24 6.54 27.03 23.48
CA GLU A 24 6.78 27.17 22.03
C GLU A 24 6.27 25.96 21.25
N ILE A 25 6.43 24.74 21.77
CA ILE A 25 5.84 23.52 21.19
C ILE A 25 4.31 23.64 21.16
N TYR A 26 3.70 24.03 22.28
CA TYR A 26 2.25 24.19 22.37
C TYR A 26 1.74 25.24 21.37
N ARG A 27 2.43 26.38 21.22
CA ARG A 27 2.09 27.43 20.26
C ARG A 27 2.18 26.94 18.81
N ALA A 28 3.17 26.12 18.50
CA ALA A 28 3.39 25.58 17.14
C ALA A 28 2.32 24.55 16.71
N LEU A 29 1.59 23.93 17.64
CA LEU A 29 0.55 22.96 17.33
C LEU A 29 -0.74 23.65 16.82
N PRO A 30 -1.37 23.18 15.72
CA PRO A 30 -2.68 23.68 15.29
C PRO A 30 -3.80 23.35 16.29
N PRO A 31 -4.86 24.18 16.42
CA PRO A 31 -5.94 23.95 17.39
C PRO A 31 -6.60 22.56 17.30
N LYS A 32 -6.89 22.09 16.08
CA LYS A 32 -7.46 20.74 15.85
C LYS A 32 -6.56 19.61 16.33
N THR A 33 -5.24 19.81 16.28
CA THR A 33 -4.24 18.84 16.73
C THR A 33 -4.13 18.83 18.26
N ARG A 34 -4.27 20.00 18.91
CA ARG A 34 -4.28 20.10 20.38
C ARG A 34 -5.48 19.37 20.99
N GLU A 35 -6.65 19.56 20.37
CA GLU A 35 -7.89 18.91 20.76
C GLU A 35 -7.83 17.39 20.50
N GLY A 36 -7.42 16.99 19.29
CA GLY A 36 -7.34 15.56 18.91
C GLY A 36 -6.32 14.74 19.72
N LEU A 37 -5.26 15.38 20.23
CA LEU A 37 -4.25 14.74 21.08
C LEU A 37 -4.49 14.95 22.59
N GLY A 38 -5.55 15.68 22.98
CA GLY A 38 -5.88 15.96 24.38
C GLY A 38 -4.78 16.71 25.15
N ILE A 39 -4.04 17.59 24.47
CA ILE A 39 -2.85 18.26 25.04
C ILE A 39 -3.23 19.17 26.22
N ASP A 40 -4.34 19.90 26.12
CA ASP A 40 -4.81 20.80 27.18
C ASP A 40 -5.15 20.03 28.46
N GLU A 41 -5.72 18.85 28.30
CA GLU A 41 -6.07 17.98 29.42
C GLU A 41 -4.83 17.36 30.07
N LEU A 42 -3.78 17.09 29.29
CA LEU A 42 -2.49 16.58 29.76
C LEU A 42 -1.71 17.64 30.54
N LEU A 43 -1.79 18.91 30.12
CA LEU A 43 -1.21 20.04 30.84
C LEU A 43 -1.91 20.30 32.18
N ASN A 44 -3.23 20.15 32.22
CA ASN A 44 -4.03 20.32 33.43
C ASN A 44 -3.90 19.16 34.42
N ASN A 45 -3.65 17.93 33.93
CA ASN A 45 -3.53 16.72 34.75
C ASN A 45 -2.27 15.89 34.40
N PRO A 46 -1.05 16.38 34.70
CA PRO A 46 0.20 15.73 34.29
C PRO A 46 0.40 14.34 34.90
N THR A 47 -0.18 14.06 36.07
CA THR A 47 -0.15 12.74 36.72
C THR A 47 -1.07 11.71 36.05
N ALA A 48 -2.05 12.14 35.25
CA ALA A 48 -2.93 11.25 34.48
C ALA A 48 -2.28 10.72 33.20
N ALA A 49 -1.16 11.32 32.75
CA ALA A 49 -0.45 10.92 31.53
C ALA A 49 0.07 9.47 31.57
N GLY A 50 0.42 8.96 32.76
CA GLY A 50 0.79 7.55 32.96
C GLY A 50 -0.40 6.61 33.22
N SER A 51 -1.55 7.17 33.58
CA SER A 51 -2.79 6.43 33.89
C SER A 51 -3.62 6.16 32.64
N ARG A 52 -3.67 7.07 31.65
CA ARG A 52 -4.42 6.85 30.40
C ARG A 52 -3.92 5.67 29.59
N THR A 53 -2.62 5.40 29.56
CA THR A 53 -2.05 4.23 28.87
C THR A 53 -2.40 2.91 29.56
N LYS A 54 -2.74 2.95 30.86
CA LYS A 54 -3.20 1.79 31.64
C LYS A 54 -4.73 1.68 31.72
N GLN A 55 -5.46 2.80 31.75
CA GLN A 55 -6.92 2.82 31.81
C GLN A 55 -7.58 2.61 30.45
N ALA A 56 -6.99 3.07 29.33
CA ALA A 56 -7.46 2.72 27.99
C ALA A 56 -7.28 1.23 27.68
N LYS A 57 -6.34 0.55 28.35
CA LYS A 57 -6.18 -0.92 28.29
C LYS A 57 -7.11 -1.69 29.23
N ALA A 58 -7.78 -1.04 30.20
CA ALA A 58 -8.46 -1.74 31.28
C ALA A 58 -9.99 -1.84 31.13
N GLN A 59 -10.60 -1.24 30.10
CA GLN A 59 -12.05 -1.32 29.84
C GLN A 59 -12.43 -1.36 28.35
N ALA A 60 -11.55 -1.83 27.46
CA ALA A 60 -12.05 -2.33 26.19
C ALA A 60 -12.74 -3.67 26.49
N GLN A 61 -14.06 -3.74 26.31
CA GLN A 61 -14.71 -5.05 26.27
C GLN A 61 -13.94 -5.94 25.28
N PRO A 62 -13.67 -7.21 25.62
CA PRO A 62 -13.05 -8.11 24.67
C PRO A 62 -13.89 -8.11 23.40
N VAL A 63 -13.26 -7.84 22.26
CA VAL A 63 -13.95 -7.85 20.97
C VAL A 63 -14.34 -9.29 20.71
N ASP A 64 -15.64 -9.55 20.66
CA ASP A 64 -16.19 -10.83 20.23
C ASP A 64 -15.97 -10.95 18.71
N ILE A 65 -14.91 -11.65 18.33
CA ILE A 65 -14.52 -11.78 16.93
C ILE A 65 -15.51 -12.62 16.13
N ASP A 66 -16.22 -13.55 16.76
CA ASP A 66 -17.21 -14.41 16.08
C ASP A 66 -18.46 -13.60 15.73
N ALA A 67 -18.93 -12.77 16.65
CA ALA A 67 -20.00 -11.82 16.36
C ALA A 67 -19.58 -10.82 15.27
N LEU A 68 -18.35 -10.32 15.33
CA LEU A 68 -17.81 -9.41 14.33
C LEU A 68 -17.70 -10.07 12.95
N ALA A 69 -17.30 -11.35 12.91
CA ALA A 69 -17.23 -12.15 11.69
C ALA A 69 -18.61 -12.28 11.06
N ALA A 70 -19.63 -12.69 11.83
CA ALA A 70 -20.99 -12.84 11.33
C ALA A 70 -21.57 -11.51 10.80
N GLU A 71 -21.28 -10.38 11.47
CA GLU A 71 -21.71 -9.07 10.99
C GLU A 71 -20.96 -8.66 9.70
N LEU A 72 -19.65 -8.94 9.62
CA LEU A 72 -18.85 -8.68 8.42
C LEU A 72 -19.34 -9.51 7.24
N GLU A 73 -19.66 -10.79 7.45
CA GLU A 73 -20.21 -11.66 6.40
C GLU A 73 -21.47 -11.09 5.77
N GLN A 74 -22.41 -10.67 6.62
CA GLN A 74 -23.64 -10.04 6.14
C GLN A 74 -23.34 -8.74 5.40
N PHE A 75 -22.41 -7.93 5.92
CA PHE A 75 -21.99 -6.69 5.26
C PHE A 75 -21.38 -6.94 3.87
N LEU A 76 -20.49 -7.93 3.74
CA LEU A 76 -19.86 -8.31 2.48
C LEU A 76 -20.90 -8.84 1.50
N SER A 77 -21.79 -9.73 1.94
CA SER A 77 -22.89 -10.28 1.14
C SER A 77 -23.77 -9.17 0.57
N ASP A 78 -24.20 -8.22 1.42
CA ASP A 78 -24.99 -7.07 0.98
C ASP A 78 -24.22 -6.12 0.05
N ALA A 79 -22.91 -5.94 0.27
CA ALA A 79 -22.05 -5.13 -0.59
C ALA A 79 -21.94 -5.74 -1.99
N TYR A 80 -21.58 -7.02 -2.10
CA TYR A 80 -21.46 -7.72 -3.37
C TYR A 80 -22.81 -7.88 -4.10
N ALA A 81 -23.92 -7.97 -3.37
CA ALA A 81 -25.27 -7.88 -3.94
C ALA A 81 -25.69 -6.46 -4.36
N GLN A 82 -24.79 -5.48 -4.25
CA GLN A 82 -25.02 -4.06 -4.56
C GLN A 82 -26.15 -3.41 -3.76
N ASN A 83 -26.50 -3.97 -2.59
CA ASN A 83 -27.57 -3.45 -1.74
C ASN A 83 -27.22 -2.09 -1.11
N TYR A 84 -25.95 -1.70 -1.09
CA TYR A 84 -25.55 -0.35 -0.66
C TYR A 84 -25.57 0.69 -1.79
N PHE A 85 -25.57 0.26 -3.05
CA PHE A 85 -25.62 1.13 -4.22
C PHE A 85 -27.06 1.31 -4.73
N ALA A 86 -27.76 0.21 -5.02
CA ALA A 86 -29.05 0.22 -5.69
C ALA A 86 -30.25 0.15 -4.72
N PRO A 87 -31.46 0.60 -5.13
CA PRO A 87 -32.69 0.38 -4.38
C PRO A 87 -33.00 -1.10 -4.16
N ASN A 88 -33.17 -1.50 -2.90
CA ASN A 88 -33.49 -2.87 -2.48
C ASN A 88 -34.26 -2.88 -1.14
N ARG A 89 -34.70 -4.07 -0.71
CA ARG A 89 -35.44 -4.30 0.54
C ARG A 89 -34.57 -4.77 1.73
N HIS A 90 -33.30 -5.06 1.49
CA HIS A 90 -32.37 -5.62 2.49
C HIS A 90 -31.69 -4.52 3.30
N VAL A 91 -31.16 -3.49 2.61
CA VAL A 91 -30.51 -2.32 3.21
C VAL A 91 -31.40 -1.08 3.04
N PRO A 92 -31.95 -0.54 4.14
CA PRO A 92 -32.75 0.69 4.12
C PRO A 92 -31.99 1.87 3.51
N LYS A 93 -32.70 2.75 2.80
CA LYS A 93 -32.10 3.93 2.13
C LYS A 93 -31.27 4.80 3.08
N SER A 94 -31.69 4.93 4.35
CA SER A 94 -30.97 5.68 5.40
C SER A 94 -29.66 5.04 5.84
N GLU A 95 -29.52 3.72 5.69
CA GLU A 95 -28.33 2.96 6.09
C GLU A 95 -27.30 2.84 4.96
N ARG A 96 -27.74 2.92 3.70
CA ARG A 96 -26.85 2.86 2.53
C ARG A 96 -25.64 3.78 2.63
N PRO A 97 -25.76 5.10 2.89
CA PRO A 97 -24.59 6.00 2.96
C PRO A 97 -23.70 5.76 4.19
N LYS A 98 -24.12 4.92 5.15
CA LYS A 98 -23.36 4.62 6.37
C LYS A 98 -22.38 3.46 6.20
N TRP A 99 -22.34 2.80 5.04
CA TRP A 99 -21.41 1.70 4.74
C TRP A 99 -19.95 2.05 5.11
N ARG A 100 -19.51 3.29 4.84
CA ARG A 100 -18.16 3.76 5.12
C ARG A 100 -17.81 3.79 6.60
N PHE A 101 -18.80 4.08 7.46
CA PHE A 101 -18.63 4.03 8.90
C PHE A 101 -18.58 2.59 9.39
N LYS A 102 -19.36 1.68 8.80
CA LYS A 102 -19.28 0.23 9.08
C LYS A 102 -17.91 -0.32 8.71
N ALA A 103 -17.43 -0.09 7.48
CA ALA A 103 -16.10 -0.52 7.03
C ALA A 103 -14.97 0.03 7.93
N LYS A 104 -15.04 1.31 8.29
CA LYS A 104 -14.07 1.91 9.24
C LYS A 104 -14.13 1.28 10.63
N ARG A 105 -15.33 0.95 11.10
CA ARG A 105 -15.54 0.28 12.39
C ARG A 105 -14.95 -1.13 12.35
N PHE A 106 -15.26 -1.93 11.33
CA PHE A 106 -14.69 -3.27 11.13
C PHE A 106 -13.16 -3.23 11.12
N PHE A 107 -12.54 -2.33 10.34
CA PHE A 107 -11.09 -2.17 10.33
C PHE A 107 -10.52 -1.96 11.74
N LYS A 108 -11.14 -1.09 12.55
CA LYS A 108 -10.68 -0.81 13.92
C LYS A 108 -10.90 -1.98 14.87
N GLU A 109 -12.07 -2.59 14.84
CA GLU A 109 -12.45 -3.66 15.77
C GLU A 109 -11.68 -4.95 15.48
N ILE A 110 -11.47 -5.30 14.20
CA ILE A 110 -10.65 -6.45 13.80
C ILE A 110 -9.19 -6.26 14.29
N ASN A 111 -8.61 -5.07 14.08
CA ASN A 111 -7.27 -4.76 14.59
C ASN A 111 -7.21 -4.67 16.12
N ALA A 112 -8.32 -4.44 16.81
CA ALA A 112 -8.36 -4.49 18.27
C ALA A 112 -8.47 -5.93 18.80
N ALA A 113 -9.15 -6.81 18.06
CA ALA A 113 -9.40 -8.20 18.44
C ALA A 113 -8.13 -9.03 18.63
N VAL A 114 -7.04 -8.68 17.92
CA VAL A 114 -5.72 -9.34 18.04
C VAL A 114 -5.01 -9.08 19.37
N SER A 115 -5.59 -8.25 20.25
CA SER A 115 -5.18 -8.17 21.65
C SER A 115 -5.30 -9.52 22.35
N ASP A 116 -6.26 -10.34 21.91
CA ASP A 116 -6.28 -11.78 22.17
C ASP A 116 -5.60 -12.51 21.01
N ARG A 117 -4.50 -13.20 21.29
CA ARG A 117 -3.71 -13.90 20.26
C ARG A 117 -4.43 -15.09 19.65
N THR A 118 -5.44 -15.64 20.32
CA THR A 118 -6.26 -16.73 19.76
C THR A 118 -7.08 -16.27 18.56
N ASN A 119 -7.34 -14.97 18.44
CA ASN A 119 -8.09 -14.35 17.37
C ASN A 119 -7.25 -13.99 16.13
N LEU A 120 -5.92 -14.18 16.17
CA LEU A 120 -5.00 -13.61 15.18
C LEU A 120 -5.31 -14.04 13.73
N GLU A 121 -5.47 -15.35 13.52
CA GLU A 121 -5.70 -15.93 12.19
C GLU A 121 -7.05 -15.47 11.63
N GLN A 122 -8.11 -15.57 12.43
CA GLN A 122 -9.45 -15.12 12.05
C GLN A 122 -9.48 -13.60 11.79
N ALA A 123 -8.80 -12.80 12.61
CA ALA A 123 -8.71 -11.35 12.40
C ALA A 123 -7.98 -11.03 11.09
N SER A 124 -6.92 -11.77 10.77
CA SER A 124 -6.21 -11.64 9.51
C SER A 124 -7.11 -11.94 8.31
N ASP A 125 -7.87 -13.04 8.34
CA ASP A 125 -8.81 -13.40 7.26
C ASP A 125 -9.89 -12.33 7.07
N LEU A 126 -10.56 -11.93 8.16
CA LEU A 126 -11.62 -10.92 8.11
C LEU A 126 -11.10 -9.58 7.56
N LEU A 127 -9.90 -9.16 7.97
CA LEU A 127 -9.31 -7.92 7.50
C LEU A 127 -8.96 -7.98 6.01
N GLU A 128 -8.42 -9.10 5.54
CA GLU A 128 -8.13 -9.32 4.13
C GLU A 128 -9.41 -9.28 3.28
N ARG A 129 -10.47 -9.94 3.74
CA ARG A 129 -11.75 -9.99 3.01
C ARG A 129 -12.40 -8.62 2.90
N LEU A 130 -12.33 -7.82 3.97
CA LEU A 130 -12.75 -6.42 3.93
C LEU A 130 -11.89 -5.59 2.96
N TYR A 131 -10.56 -5.77 2.99
CA TYR A 131 -9.64 -5.11 2.05
C TYR A 131 -9.99 -5.43 0.59
N ARG A 132 -10.17 -6.72 0.25
CA ARG A 132 -10.52 -7.17 -1.09
C ARG A 132 -11.84 -6.57 -1.59
N MET A 133 -12.85 -6.50 -0.73
CA MET A 133 -14.13 -5.89 -1.11
C MET A 133 -13.97 -4.40 -1.40
N LEU A 134 -13.14 -3.68 -0.62
CA LEU A 134 -12.85 -2.27 -0.88
C LEU A 134 -12.02 -2.07 -2.16
N CYS A 135 -11.06 -2.94 -2.45
CA CYS A 135 -10.36 -2.97 -3.75
C CYS A 135 -11.38 -3.13 -4.87
N TYR A 136 -12.21 -4.18 -4.82
CA TYR A 136 -13.24 -4.43 -5.81
C TYR A 136 -14.18 -3.23 -6.00
N ALA A 137 -14.56 -2.55 -4.92
CA ALA A 137 -15.39 -1.35 -4.96
C ALA A 137 -14.72 -0.11 -5.62
N CYS A 138 -13.42 -0.16 -5.93
CA CYS A 138 -12.73 0.91 -6.68
C CYS A 138 -13.02 0.84 -8.19
N ASP A 139 -13.20 -0.36 -8.74
CA ASP A 139 -13.52 -0.55 -10.17
C ASP A 139 -15.00 -0.88 -10.41
N TYR A 140 -15.70 -1.40 -9.39
CA TYR A 140 -17.09 -1.84 -9.49
C TYR A 140 -18.02 -1.05 -8.56
N ALA A 141 -19.25 -0.79 -9.02
CA ALA A 141 -20.25 -0.03 -8.28
C ALA A 141 -20.90 -0.85 -7.14
N LEU A 142 -20.18 -1.03 -6.03
CA LEU A 142 -20.75 -1.59 -4.79
C LEU A 142 -21.41 -0.51 -3.92
N PHE A 143 -20.90 0.71 -4.01
CA PHE A 143 -21.32 1.87 -3.23
C PHE A 143 -21.49 3.09 -4.13
N ASN A 144 -22.24 4.09 -3.66
CA ASN A 144 -22.34 5.37 -4.37
C ASN A 144 -21.09 6.24 -4.10
N THR A 145 -19.94 5.79 -4.60
CA THR A 145 -18.67 6.50 -4.51
C THR A 145 -17.79 6.17 -5.71
N ASN A 146 -16.83 7.04 -5.96
CA ASN A 146 -15.81 6.92 -6.98
C ASN A 146 -14.47 6.39 -6.42
N ASP A 147 -14.34 6.35 -5.08
CA ASP A 147 -13.18 5.83 -4.38
C ASP A 147 -13.62 5.32 -2.99
N ALA A 148 -13.56 4.00 -2.81
CA ALA A 148 -14.01 3.36 -1.58
C ALA A 148 -13.08 3.67 -0.39
N PHE A 149 -11.77 3.61 -0.58
CA PHE A 149 -10.78 3.89 0.46
C PHE A 149 -10.85 5.34 0.95
N GLN A 150 -10.94 6.30 0.04
CA GLN A 150 -11.12 7.72 0.38
C GLN A 150 -12.39 7.94 1.22
N SER A 151 -13.48 7.25 0.88
CA SER A 151 -14.77 7.38 1.58
C SER A 151 -14.73 6.82 3.01
N VAL A 152 -13.98 5.73 3.22
CA VAL A 152 -13.69 5.15 4.54
C VAL A 152 -12.73 6.04 5.33
N GLY A 153 -11.85 6.77 4.64
CA GLY A 153 -10.83 7.63 5.23
C GLY A 153 -9.67 6.82 5.82
N ILE A 154 -9.28 5.76 5.13
CA ILE A 154 -8.08 4.91 5.35
C ILE A 154 -7.50 4.68 3.95
N THR A 155 -6.21 4.96 3.73
CA THR A 155 -5.64 4.77 2.38
C THR A 155 -5.51 3.29 2.04
N GLN A 156 -5.51 2.95 0.76
CA GLN A 156 -5.33 1.56 0.33
C GLN A 156 -4.01 0.96 0.84
N THR A 157 -2.94 1.75 0.85
CA THR A 157 -1.62 1.35 1.38
C THR A 157 -1.63 1.14 2.89
N GLU A 158 -2.31 2.00 3.67
CA GLU A 158 -2.47 1.83 5.12
C GLU A 158 -3.27 0.56 5.43
N PHE A 159 -4.33 0.31 4.66
CA PHE A 159 -5.14 -0.88 4.84
C PHE A 159 -4.36 -2.16 4.52
N LEU A 160 -3.66 -2.19 3.37
CA LEU A 160 -2.83 -3.33 2.98
C LEU A 160 -1.71 -3.58 4.00
N ASP A 161 -1.10 -2.53 4.55
CA ASP A 161 -0.05 -2.66 5.58
C ASP A 161 -0.58 -3.34 6.86
N ALA A 162 -1.82 -3.05 7.25
CA ALA A 162 -2.47 -3.73 8.37
C ALA A 162 -2.73 -5.21 8.07
N VAL A 163 -3.25 -5.53 6.87
CA VAL A 163 -3.48 -6.92 6.44
C VAL A 163 -2.18 -7.72 6.43
N LEU A 164 -1.13 -7.20 5.79
CA LEU A 164 0.17 -7.85 5.74
C LEU A 164 0.83 -7.92 7.11
N GLY A 165 0.57 -6.94 7.98
CA GLY A 165 0.99 -6.96 9.38
C GLY A 165 0.47 -8.19 10.11
N LEU A 166 -0.84 -8.45 10.05
CA LEU A 166 -1.45 -9.61 10.71
C LEU A 166 -0.99 -10.94 10.09
N LYS A 167 -0.91 -11.01 8.76
CA LYS A 167 -0.41 -12.19 8.03
C LYS A 167 1.01 -12.57 8.44
N ALA A 168 1.92 -11.60 8.52
CA ALA A 168 3.31 -11.85 8.89
C ALA A 168 3.48 -12.40 10.32
N GLU A 169 2.47 -12.28 11.18
CA GLU A 169 2.55 -12.76 12.57
C GLU A 169 2.17 -14.23 12.76
N HIS A 170 1.56 -14.88 11.76
CA HIS A 170 1.16 -16.29 11.87
C HIS A 170 1.50 -17.14 10.65
N LEU A 171 1.78 -16.53 9.49
CA LEU A 171 2.19 -17.27 8.29
C LEU A 171 3.70 -17.47 8.26
N GLU A 172 4.10 -18.64 7.76
CA GLU A 172 5.49 -18.90 7.41
C GLU A 172 5.93 -18.03 6.22
N LEU A 173 7.22 -17.67 6.17
CA LEU A 173 7.74 -16.68 5.21
C LEU A 173 7.37 -16.99 3.75
N HIS A 174 7.45 -18.26 3.34
CA HIS A 174 7.11 -18.67 1.98
C HIS A 174 5.64 -18.36 1.64
N GLU A 175 4.73 -18.73 2.53
CA GLU A 175 3.29 -18.50 2.36
C GLU A 175 2.94 -17.02 2.46
N PHE A 176 3.53 -16.30 3.42
CA PHE A 176 3.37 -14.86 3.57
C PHE A 176 3.74 -14.10 2.28
N ILE A 177 4.87 -14.45 1.66
CA ILE A 177 5.31 -13.85 0.39
C ILE A 177 4.29 -14.15 -0.72
N GLY A 178 3.87 -15.40 -0.87
CA GLY A 178 2.91 -15.80 -1.91
C GLY A 178 1.57 -15.06 -1.78
N GLU A 179 1.04 -15.02 -0.56
CA GLU A 179 -0.20 -14.29 -0.24
C GLU A 179 -0.04 -12.77 -0.43
N GLY A 180 1.09 -12.21 -0.04
CA GLY A 180 1.39 -10.80 -0.23
C GLY A 180 1.49 -10.41 -1.71
N LEU A 181 2.17 -11.23 -2.52
CA LEU A 181 2.27 -11.02 -3.97
C LEU A 181 0.89 -11.03 -4.62
N ARG A 182 0.03 -11.98 -4.25
CA ARG A 182 -1.36 -12.07 -4.72
C ARG A 182 -2.13 -10.78 -4.41
N LEU A 183 -2.03 -10.27 -3.18
CA LEU A 183 -2.67 -9.01 -2.79
C LEU A 183 -2.15 -7.81 -3.57
N VAL A 184 -0.85 -7.73 -3.86
CA VAL A 184 -0.26 -6.62 -4.64
C VAL A 184 -0.69 -6.65 -6.10
N ILE A 185 -0.78 -7.85 -6.69
CA ILE A 185 -1.06 -8.03 -8.12
C ILE A 185 -2.55 -7.90 -8.41
N ASP A 186 -3.40 -8.55 -7.60
CA ASP A 186 -4.83 -8.71 -7.88
C ASP A 186 -5.70 -7.55 -7.38
N SER A 187 -5.15 -6.60 -6.62
CA SER A 187 -5.93 -5.47 -6.10
C SER A 187 -6.28 -4.45 -7.19
N GLU A 188 -7.56 -4.15 -7.37
CA GLU A 188 -7.99 -2.94 -8.05
C GLU A 188 -7.54 -1.71 -7.25
N LEU A 189 -7.17 -0.62 -7.94
CA LEU A 189 -6.50 0.51 -7.31
C LEU A 189 -7.47 1.63 -6.95
N SER A 190 -7.32 2.16 -5.74
CA SER A 190 -7.86 3.49 -5.42
C SER A 190 -7.28 4.54 -6.38
N ARG A 191 -8.04 5.60 -6.64
CA ARG A 191 -7.63 6.67 -7.58
C ARG A 191 -6.31 7.34 -7.20
N GLU A 192 -5.98 7.31 -5.91
CA GLU A 192 -4.78 7.92 -5.34
C GLU A 192 -3.63 6.90 -5.14
N THR A 193 -3.76 5.67 -5.64
CA THR A 193 -2.80 4.59 -5.41
C THR A 193 -2.23 4.05 -6.72
N LEU A 194 -0.90 3.91 -6.77
CA LEU A 194 -0.20 3.21 -7.84
C LEU A 194 0.10 1.76 -7.43
N GLY A 195 0.17 0.84 -8.38
CA GLY A 195 0.55 -0.56 -8.11
C GLY A 195 1.91 -0.68 -7.41
N SER A 196 2.86 0.18 -7.79
CA SER A 196 4.16 0.26 -7.14
C SER A 196 4.10 0.70 -5.67
N TYR A 197 3.05 1.40 -5.23
CA TYR A 197 2.86 1.74 -3.82
C TYR A 197 2.47 0.51 -3.02
N LEU A 198 1.59 -0.35 -3.55
CA LEU A 198 1.25 -1.63 -2.93
C LEU A 198 2.47 -2.56 -2.85
N ALA A 199 3.26 -2.63 -3.94
CA ALA A 199 4.52 -3.40 -3.96
C ALA A 199 5.48 -2.94 -2.86
N ARG A 200 5.62 -1.62 -2.64
CA ARG A 200 6.45 -1.07 -1.55
C ARG A 200 5.96 -1.47 -0.16
N VAL A 201 4.64 -1.59 0.06
CA VAL A 201 4.11 -2.06 1.35
C VAL A 201 4.64 -3.47 1.65
N LEU A 202 4.54 -4.40 0.70
CA LEU A 202 5.07 -5.76 0.86
C LEU A 202 6.59 -5.77 1.03
N ILE A 203 7.33 -5.06 0.16
CA ILE A 203 8.80 -5.01 0.22
C ILE A 203 9.30 -4.47 1.56
N ASN A 204 8.62 -3.49 2.16
CA ASN A 204 9.01 -2.94 3.47
C ASN A 204 8.82 -3.94 4.63
N ARG A 205 8.04 -5.01 4.42
CA ARG A 205 7.88 -6.11 5.38
C ARG A 205 8.97 -7.18 5.21
N LEU A 206 9.60 -7.27 4.05
CA LEU A 206 10.74 -8.17 3.76
C LEU A 206 12.06 -7.53 4.21
N ARG A 207 12.44 -7.80 5.47
CA ARG A 207 13.52 -7.05 6.14
C ARG A 207 14.92 -7.59 5.89
N THR A 208 15.06 -8.82 5.41
CA THR A 208 16.37 -9.45 5.18
C THR A 208 16.62 -9.67 3.70
N PRO A 209 17.90 -9.69 3.26
CA PRO A 209 18.24 -10.02 1.88
C PRO A 209 17.63 -11.34 1.41
N GLU A 210 17.65 -12.36 2.26
CA GLU A 210 17.12 -13.70 1.96
C GLU A 210 15.60 -13.65 1.72
N SER A 211 14.87 -12.88 2.53
CA SER A 211 13.41 -12.70 2.33
C SER A 211 13.07 -11.96 1.03
N LEU A 212 13.93 -11.04 0.60
CA LEU A 212 13.79 -10.34 -0.68
C LEU A 212 14.12 -11.25 -1.86
N GLU A 213 15.20 -12.02 -1.76
CA GLU A 213 15.60 -13.01 -2.77
C GLU A 213 14.52 -14.08 -2.97
N GLN A 214 13.97 -14.61 -1.88
CA GLN A 214 12.85 -15.56 -1.94
C GLN A 214 11.59 -14.94 -2.56
N ALA A 215 11.32 -13.66 -2.30
CA ALA A 215 10.19 -12.98 -2.92
C ALA A 215 10.40 -12.72 -4.42
N ILE A 216 11.63 -12.42 -4.84
CA ILE A 216 12.00 -12.31 -6.25
C ILE A 216 11.85 -13.66 -6.95
N GLU A 217 12.29 -14.76 -6.33
CA GLU A 217 12.13 -16.11 -6.87
C GLU A 217 10.66 -16.49 -7.04
N GLN A 218 9.83 -16.24 -6.02
CA GLN A 218 8.39 -16.48 -6.12
C GLN A 218 7.73 -15.61 -7.20
N ALA A 219 8.12 -14.33 -7.28
CA ALA A 219 7.64 -13.43 -8.33
C ALA A 219 8.03 -13.94 -9.73
N ALA A 220 9.27 -14.40 -9.92
CA ALA A 220 9.71 -15.00 -11.17
C ALA A 220 8.89 -16.27 -11.52
N GLY A 221 8.61 -17.11 -10.51
CA GLY A 221 7.82 -18.33 -10.67
C GLY A 221 6.37 -18.08 -11.11
N LEU A 222 5.79 -16.91 -10.81
CA LEU A 222 4.44 -16.54 -11.28
C LEU A 222 4.39 -16.26 -12.79
N TYR A 223 5.51 -15.90 -13.43
CA TYR A 223 5.56 -15.77 -14.90
C TYR A 223 5.63 -17.12 -15.62
N ALA A 224 6.12 -18.16 -14.95
CA ALA A 224 6.23 -19.51 -15.51
C ALA A 224 4.87 -20.24 -15.56
N ARG A 225 3.83 -19.67 -14.94
CA ARG A 225 2.47 -20.21 -15.03
C ARG A 225 1.86 -19.79 -16.37
N PRO A 226 1.30 -20.73 -17.16
CA PRO A 226 0.59 -20.36 -18.37
C PRO A 226 -0.56 -19.41 -18.02
N ASP A 227 -0.72 -18.39 -18.86
CA ASP A 227 -1.86 -17.48 -18.75
C ASP A 227 -3.11 -18.35 -18.96
N PRO A 228 -4.09 -18.41 -18.04
CA PRO A 228 -5.30 -19.21 -18.25
C PRO A 228 -6.11 -18.76 -19.48
N VAL A 229 -5.71 -17.65 -20.12
CA VAL A 229 -6.28 -17.10 -21.35
C VAL A 229 -5.56 -17.58 -22.62
N SER A 230 -4.34 -18.16 -22.51
CA SER A 230 -3.52 -18.50 -23.69
C SER A 230 -3.81 -19.87 -24.31
N GLU A 231 -4.62 -20.71 -23.66
CA GLU A 231 -5.06 -21.98 -24.24
C GLU A 231 -6.55 -21.90 -24.64
N GLU A 232 -6.77 -21.76 -25.95
CA GLU A 232 -7.95 -22.23 -26.69
C GLU A 232 -9.30 -21.49 -26.54
N ALA A 233 -9.54 -20.50 -27.42
CA ALA A 233 -10.82 -20.37 -28.14
C ALA A 233 -10.73 -19.38 -29.32
N PRO A 234 -10.85 -19.82 -30.59
CA PRO A 234 -10.97 -18.90 -31.71
C PRO A 234 -12.36 -18.23 -31.70
N GLY A 235 -12.41 -16.90 -31.59
CA GLY A 235 -13.62 -16.13 -31.92
C GLY A 235 -14.14 -15.12 -30.89
N ARG A 236 -13.40 -14.75 -29.84
CA ARG A 236 -13.84 -13.65 -28.97
C ARG A 236 -13.52 -12.29 -29.62
N ARG A 237 -14.46 -11.35 -29.49
CA ARG A 237 -14.41 -9.98 -30.04
C ARG A 237 -14.72 -9.02 -28.90
N ALA A 238 -13.96 -7.93 -28.82
CA ALA A 238 -14.08 -6.79 -27.89
C ALA A 238 -13.86 -7.06 -26.39
N TRP A 239 -14.34 -8.16 -25.81
CA TRP A 239 -14.08 -8.54 -24.41
C TRP A 239 -12.62 -8.93 -24.13
N ASP A 240 -11.87 -9.31 -25.17
CA ASP A 240 -10.46 -9.68 -25.06
C ASP A 240 -9.56 -8.50 -24.73
N GLY A 241 -9.97 -7.27 -25.08
CA GLY A 241 -9.15 -6.07 -24.84
C GLY A 241 -9.06 -5.70 -23.36
N ALA A 242 -10.18 -5.75 -22.64
CA ALA A 242 -10.22 -5.44 -21.21
C ALA A 242 -9.51 -6.52 -20.39
N GLN A 243 -9.79 -7.79 -20.68
CA GLN A 243 -9.14 -8.91 -19.99
C GLN A 243 -7.63 -8.95 -20.28
N ALA A 244 -7.21 -8.76 -21.55
CA ALA A 244 -5.79 -8.67 -21.88
C ALA A 244 -5.11 -7.46 -21.24
N TYR A 245 -5.82 -6.33 -21.09
CA TYR A 245 -5.31 -5.17 -20.37
C TYR A 245 -5.06 -5.51 -18.89
N HIS A 246 -6.04 -6.11 -18.20
CA HIS A 246 -5.90 -6.50 -16.80
C HIS A 246 -4.75 -7.50 -16.60
N SER A 247 -4.67 -8.56 -17.41
CA SER A 247 -3.56 -9.52 -17.34
C SER A 247 -2.20 -8.87 -17.59
N ARG A 248 -2.12 -7.89 -18.52
CA ARG A 248 -0.90 -7.14 -18.79
C ARG A 248 -0.51 -6.24 -17.60
N GLU A 249 -1.47 -5.55 -17.00
CA GLU A 249 -1.25 -4.72 -15.82
C GLU A 249 -0.76 -5.55 -14.63
N GLN A 250 -1.35 -6.71 -14.39
CA GLN A 250 -0.91 -7.65 -13.35
C GLN A 250 0.56 -8.08 -13.57
N ARG A 251 0.92 -8.46 -14.80
CA ARG A 251 2.31 -8.77 -15.17
C ARG A 251 3.23 -7.56 -14.95
N ASN A 252 2.84 -6.37 -15.40
CA ASN A 252 3.67 -5.18 -15.24
C ASN A 252 3.89 -4.82 -13.76
N ARG A 253 2.85 -4.93 -12.90
CA ARG A 253 2.99 -4.74 -11.45
C ARG A 253 3.96 -5.73 -10.82
N LEU A 254 3.94 -6.98 -11.27
CA LEU A 254 4.87 -7.99 -10.82
C LEU A 254 6.31 -7.71 -11.28
N ALA A 255 6.48 -7.17 -12.50
CA ALA A 255 7.79 -6.77 -13.02
C ALA A 255 8.35 -5.59 -12.24
N GLU A 256 7.50 -4.60 -11.92
CA GLU A 256 7.83 -3.48 -11.05
C GLU A 256 8.15 -3.94 -9.62
N PHE A 257 7.42 -4.92 -9.07
CA PHE A 257 7.76 -5.53 -7.78
C PHE A 257 9.19 -6.09 -7.80
N GLY A 258 9.55 -6.87 -8.81
CA GLY A 258 10.90 -7.43 -8.96
C GLY A 258 11.97 -6.35 -9.07
N PHE A 259 11.71 -5.29 -9.86
CA PHE A 259 12.61 -4.13 -9.92
C PHE A 259 12.81 -3.51 -8.53
N LEU A 260 11.73 -3.24 -7.81
CA LEU A 260 11.76 -2.60 -6.50
C LEU A 260 12.47 -3.47 -5.45
N ALA A 261 12.29 -4.79 -5.50
CA ALA A 261 12.95 -5.74 -4.61
C ALA A 261 14.47 -5.78 -4.85
N TYR A 262 14.92 -5.87 -6.10
CA TYR A 262 16.35 -5.77 -6.42
C TYR A 262 16.93 -4.38 -6.10
N ALA A 263 16.18 -3.31 -6.33
CA ALA A 263 16.60 -1.96 -5.95
C ALA A 263 16.76 -1.83 -4.42
N LYS A 264 15.91 -2.51 -3.62
CA LYS A 264 16.06 -2.60 -2.15
C LYS A 264 17.35 -3.30 -1.75
N LEU A 265 17.80 -4.29 -2.53
CA LEU A 265 19.10 -4.96 -2.40
C LEU A 265 20.27 -4.14 -2.98
N SER A 266 20.02 -2.95 -3.53
CA SER A 266 21.00 -2.12 -4.25
C SER A 266 21.60 -2.79 -5.50
N ASP A 267 20.97 -3.83 -6.04
CA ASP A 267 21.39 -4.53 -7.26
C ASP A 267 20.59 -4.02 -8.47
N TYR A 268 20.91 -2.78 -8.88
CA TYR A 268 20.17 -2.11 -9.96
C TYR A 268 20.36 -2.77 -11.34
N GLU A 269 21.46 -3.48 -11.56
CA GLU A 269 21.67 -4.25 -12.79
C GLU A 269 20.65 -5.37 -12.92
N LYS A 270 20.49 -6.18 -11.86
CA LYS A 270 19.45 -7.21 -11.83
C LYS A 270 18.06 -6.60 -11.82
N ALA A 271 17.85 -5.45 -11.19
CA ALA A 271 16.57 -4.75 -11.24
C ALA A 271 16.17 -4.40 -12.69
N ILE A 272 17.08 -3.77 -13.45
CA ILE A 272 16.86 -3.45 -14.88
C ILE A 272 16.65 -4.73 -15.69
N GLY A 273 17.48 -5.75 -15.47
CA GLY A 273 17.39 -7.03 -16.16
C GLY A 273 16.05 -7.73 -15.95
N PHE A 274 15.57 -7.79 -14.71
CA PHE A 274 14.28 -8.38 -14.35
C PHE A 274 13.12 -7.63 -15.02
N LEU A 275 13.14 -6.29 -14.93
CA LEU A 275 12.11 -5.46 -15.56
C LEU A 275 12.09 -5.65 -17.08
N ARG A 276 13.25 -5.69 -17.75
CA ARG A 276 13.34 -5.92 -19.20
C ARG A 276 12.84 -7.30 -19.62
N LEU A 277 13.09 -8.31 -18.81
CA LEU A 277 12.69 -9.68 -19.10
C LEU A 277 11.18 -9.88 -19.00
N HIS A 278 10.53 -9.19 -18.06
CA HIS A 278 9.17 -9.52 -17.64
C HIS A 278 8.11 -8.45 -17.94
N TYR A 279 8.51 -7.18 -18.17
CA TYR A 279 7.57 -6.10 -18.41
C TYR A 279 6.96 -6.21 -19.81
N ALA A 280 5.63 -6.28 -19.87
CA ALA A 280 4.86 -6.42 -21.10
C ALA A 280 4.61 -5.05 -21.75
N ALA A 281 5.66 -4.48 -22.37
CA ALA A 281 5.57 -3.24 -23.13
C ALA A 281 5.05 -3.48 -24.56
N THR A 282 4.31 -2.50 -25.10
CA THR A 282 3.84 -2.52 -26.49
C THR A 282 4.95 -2.27 -27.51
N ASN A 283 6.04 -1.62 -27.09
CA ASN A 283 7.26 -1.41 -27.88
C ASN A 283 8.47 -1.16 -26.96
N GLN A 284 9.66 -1.17 -27.55
CA GLN A 284 10.92 -1.01 -26.81
C GLN A 284 11.12 0.39 -26.21
N GLU A 285 10.53 1.43 -26.80
CA GLU A 285 10.60 2.80 -26.28
C GLU A 285 9.80 2.94 -24.98
N VAL A 286 8.64 2.31 -24.88
CA VAL A 286 7.83 2.31 -23.64
C VAL A 286 8.59 1.62 -22.52
N LEU A 287 9.23 0.47 -22.81
CA LEU A 287 10.07 -0.20 -21.82
C LEU A 287 11.25 0.68 -21.38
N LEU A 288 11.91 1.34 -22.34
CA LEU A 288 12.98 2.31 -22.04
C LEU A 288 12.47 3.41 -21.11
N TYR A 289 11.32 4.01 -21.42
CA TYR A 289 10.71 5.05 -20.57
C TYR A 289 10.51 4.57 -19.13
N VAL A 290 9.95 3.36 -18.94
CA VAL A 290 9.70 2.80 -17.61
C VAL A 290 11.01 2.55 -16.85
N VAL A 291 12.02 1.97 -17.50
CA VAL A 291 13.35 1.77 -16.90
C VAL A 291 13.95 3.12 -16.46
N LEU A 292 13.92 4.11 -17.34
CA LEU A 292 14.49 5.44 -17.08
C LEU A 292 13.71 6.22 -16.01
N ASP A 293 12.39 6.04 -15.92
CA ASP A 293 11.59 6.64 -14.85
C ASP A 293 11.91 6.03 -13.49
N TRP A 294 12.09 4.71 -13.43
CA TRP A 294 12.54 4.05 -12.20
C TRP A 294 13.95 4.49 -11.79
N LEU A 295 14.91 4.48 -12.70
CA LEU A 295 16.28 4.91 -12.38
C LEU A 295 16.31 6.38 -11.92
N ARG A 296 15.47 7.24 -12.50
CA ARG A 296 15.28 8.61 -12.03
C ARG A 296 14.71 8.65 -10.61
N ALA A 297 13.64 7.91 -10.33
CA ALA A 297 13.01 7.86 -9.01
C ALA A 297 13.98 7.41 -7.90
N PHE A 298 14.95 6.56 -8.24
CA PHE A 298 16.01 6.08 -7.34
C PHE A 298 17.33 6.90 -7.43
N GLY A 299 17.36 7.99 -8.19
CA GLY A 299 18.52 8.86 -8.31
C GLY A 299 19.74 8.24 -9.02
N GLN A 300 19.56 7.17 -9.79
CA GLN A 300 20.61 6.41 -10.44
C GLN A 300 21.07 7.04 -11.76
N LYS A 301 21.64 8.24 -11.69
CA LYS A 301 22.03 9.08 -12.85
C LYS A 301 22.99 8.37 -13.83
N ALA A 302 23.97 7.64 -13.33
CA ALA A 302 24.96 6.96 -14.17
C ALA A 302 24.31 5.83 -14.99
N LEU A 303 23.51 5.00 -14.34
CA LEU A 303 22.74 3.94 -15.00
C LEU A 303 21.73 4.54 -15.98
N TRP A 304 21.07 5.63 -15.58
CA TRP A 304 20.14 6.35 -16.45
C TRP A 304 20.79 6.77 -17.77
N MET A 305 21.97 7.41 -17.73
CA MET A 305 22.70 7.81 -18.94
C MET A 305 23.09 6.61 -19.78
N ARG A 306 23.61 5.56 -19.14
CA ARG A 306 24.02 4.33 -19.83
C ARG A 306 22.85 3.69 -20.59
N GLU A 307 21.71 3.51 -19.92
CA GLU A 307 20.55 2.87 -20.53
C GLU A 307 19.97 3.71 -21.68
N TYR A 308 19.96 5.04 -21.53
CA TYR A 308 19.53 5.96 -22.59
C TYR A 308 20.46 5.90 -23.81
N GLU A 309 21.79 5.95 -23.61
CA GLU A 309 22.78 5.92 -24.69
C GLU A 309 22.79 4.57 -25.41
N GLN A 310 22.70 3.47 -24.66
CA GLN A 310 22.60 2.13 -25.23
C GLN A 310 21.34 1.98 -26.10
N ALA A 311 20.20 2.51 -25.64
CA ALA A 311 18.96 2.45 -26.40
C ALA A 311 19.06 3.15 -27.77
N ILE A 312 19.65 4.35 -27.81
CA ILE A 312 19.92 5.06 -29.07
C ILE A 312 20.84 4.26 -29.98
N GLN A 313 21.92 3.67 -29.43
CA GLN A 313 22.84 2.85 -30.22
C GLN A 313 22.16 1.63 -30.84
N THR A 314 21.15 1.07 -30.16
CA THR A 314 20.33 -0.04 -30.68
C THR A 314 19.20 0.39 -31.61
N GLY A 315 19.08 1.69 -31.92
CA GLY A 315 18.07 2.21 -32.85
C GLY A 315 16.71 2.52 -32.23
N ILE A 316 16.60 2.57 -30.90
CA ILE A 316 15.38 3.03 -30.22
C ILE A 316 15.36 4.56 -30.30
N GLU A 317 14.27 5.13 -30.82
CA GLU A 317 14.04 6.58 -30.84
C GLU A 317 13.32 7.02 -29.56
N PRO A 318 14.00 7.68 -28.58
CA PRO A 318 13.36 8.09 -27.34
C PRO A 318 12.43 9.28 -27.58
N ARG A 319 11.32 9.35 -26.83
CA ARG A 319 10.44 10.53 -26.85
C ARG A 319 11.18 11.82 -26.45
N GLN A 320 10.66 12.95 -26.93
CA GLN A 320 11.28 14.28 -26.76
C GLN A 320 11.61 14.62 -25.30
N SER A 321 10.74 14.27 -24.35
CA SER A 321 10.98 14.54 -22.92
C SER A 321 12.21 13.80 -22.36
N LEU A 322 12.46 12.57 -22.81
CA LEU A 322 13.67 11.81 -22.43
C LEU A 322 14.92 12.44 -23.04
N SER A 323 14.87 12.90 -24.28
CA SER A 323 16.00 13.61 -24.90
C SER A 323 16.31 14.92 -24.19
N GLN A 324 15.30 15.69 -23.80
CA GLN A 324 15.48 16.89 -23.00
C GLN A 324 16.10 16.57 -21.64
N ALA A 325 15.65 15.50 -20.98
CA ALA A 325 16.22 15.04 -19.72
C ALA A 325 17.69 14.63 -19.86
N TYR A 326 18.05 13.91 -20.92
CA TYR A 326 19.44 13.54 -21.22
C TYR A 326 20.33 14.77 -21.39
N HIS A 327 19.90 15.75 -22.20
CA HIS A 327 20.66 16.98 -22.40
C HIS A 327 20.84 17.79 -21.11
N ARG A 328 19.79 17.90 -20.28
CA ARG A 328 19.88 18.54 -18.96
C ARG A 328 20.84 17.81 -18.03
N LEU A 329 20.75 16.48 -17.98
CA LEU A 329 21.64 15.66 -17.15
C LEU A 329 23.10 15.81 -17.59
N LYS A 330 23.36 15.85 -18.90
CA LYS A 330 24.70 16.03 -19.45
C LYS A 330 25.27 17.44 -19.20
N ALA A 331 24.42 18.47 -19.28
CA ALA A 331 24.85 19.87 -19.12
C ALA A 331 24.96 20.29 -17.65
N HIS A 332 24.05 19.82 -16.80
CA HIS A 332 23.87 20.34 -15.43
C HIS A 332 23.99 19.26 -14.35
N GLY A 333 24.11 17.97 -14.71
CA GLY A 333 24.19 16.88 -13.74
C GLY A 333 22.85 16.59 -13.04
N GLU A 334 21.73 17.11 -13.55
CA GLU A 334 20.41 17.03 -12.91
C GLU A 334 19.38 16.31 -13.78
N LEU A 335 18.58 15.45 -13.15
CA LEU A 335 17.40 14.83 -13.75
C LEU A 335 16.16 15.65 -13.38
N PRO A 336 15.21 15.86 -14.30
CA PRO A 336 13.99 16.59 -14.00
C PRO A 336 13.09 15.80 -13.02
N ASN A 337 12.23 16.51 -12.28
CA ASN A 337 11.29 15.89 -11.33
C ASN A 337 10.13 15.13 -11.99
N TYR A 338 9.91 15.35 -13.29
CA TYR A 338 8.97 14.63 -14.14
C TYR A 338 9.43 14.80 -15.60
N TYR A 339 9.02 13.88 -16.47
CA TYR A 339 9.26 13.97 -17.92
C TYR A 339 8.10 14.66 -18.63
#